data_AF-R4X8M2-F1
#
_entry.id   AF-R4X8M2-F1
#
_cell.length_a   1.000
_cell.length_b   1.000
_cell.length_c   1.000
_cell.angle_alpha   90.00
_cell.angle_beta   90.00
_cell.angle_gamma   90.00
#
_symmetry.space_group_name_H-M   'P 1'
#
loop_
_entity.id
_entity.type
_entity.pdbx_description
1 polymer ?
#
loop_
_entity_poly.entity_id
_entity_poly.type
_entity_poly.pdbx_seq_one_letter_code
_entity_poly.pdbx_strand_id
1 'polypeptide(L)'
;MAENLTTSDRIKLEAWSATSYVILYDADSFNIGQGTNLYQIASKFVTDNGLTKVMLVKGGFNAVLREAAHLVDAHEIEVARPHSSSDNGSSETPLRAFGGLARTDVAHSQPDLIGGVGEPIPLQIPLLFSKYRHRIPKWLRDLVEDPNGARYIADKFLKIEEEEQKRMQSVLDAGANEQEGTDQVRHSVAAGVERGDKNRYNNIWPFENARVRLKVDKHNQCDYINASHLHVPNSDKFYIATQGPLPGTTKDFWRMIWDNKIRTIVMLTRTVEGGQTKCHKYWDQAESIQPYDLRLLDENEVLGDDPAGTKMSFTTRKFLLRDMSENSNGSREVTQIQFADWPDFHIIQPEVILALIAEVQKAELPEDTPATKRYKSIGSHAISDITVPVLSHCSAGCGRTGVFCTVDTVINLLKKQLEPPIVNSDHTVDLVEATVRNFRDQRISMVQTYDPASSIRYTS
;
A
#
# COMPACT_ATOMS: atom_id res chain seq x y z
N MET A 1 5.11 -19.88 -14.50
CA MET A 1 6.11 -20.93 -14.15
C MET A 1 6.11 -22.16 -15.07
N ALA A 2 5.09 -22.43 -15.91
CA ALA A 2 5.01 -23.67 -16.70
C ALA A 2 5.51 -23.58 -18.16
N GLU A 3 5.92 -22.42 -18.65
CA GLU A 3 6.17 -22.21 -20.10
C GLU A 3 7.56 -22.64 -20.60
N ASN A 4 8.54 -22.88 -19.71
CA ASN A 4 9.91 -23.27 -20.09
C ASN A 4 10.31 -24.70 -19.66
N LEU A 5 9.39 -25.51 -19.15
CA LEU A 5 9.69 -26.90 -18.73
C LEU A 5 9.69 -27.82 -19.95
N THR A 6 10.74 -28.65 -20.09
CA THR A 6 10.75 -29.72 -21.08
C THR A 6 9.62 -30.72 -20.79
N THR A 7 9.18 -31.48 -21.80
CA THR A 7 8.17 -32.54 -21.61
C THR A 7 8.59 -33.55 -20.53
N SER A 8 9.89 -33.83 -20.42
CA SER A 8 10.46 -34.68 -19.36
C SER A 8 10.30 -34.06 -17.97
N ASP A 9 10.55 -32.76 -17.83
CA ASP A 9 10.47 -32.07 -16.53
C ASP A 9 9.01 -31.91 -16.06
N ARG A 10 8.07 -31.76 -17.00
CA ARG A 10 6.63 -31.78 -16.68
C ARG A 10 6.19 -33.13 -16.12
N ILE A 11 6.61 -34.24 -16.75
CA ILE A 11 6.29 -35.59 -16.26
C ILE A 11 6.90 -35.84 -14.87
N LYS A 12 8.15 -35.41 -14.65
CA LYS A 12 8.79 -35.50 -13.32
C LYS A 12 8.06 -34.67 -12.27
N LEU A 13 7.61 -33.47 -12.63
CA LEU A 13 6.87 -32.60 -11.74
C LEU A 13 5.47 -33.15 -11.45
N GLU A 14 4.77 -33.75 -12.41
CA GLU A 14 3.47 -34.39 -12.19
C GLU A 14 3.56 -35.61 -11.25
N ALA A 15 4.70 -36.32 -11.27
CA ALA A 15 4.98 -37.45 -10.39
C ALA A 15 5.57 -37.05 -9.01
N TRP A 16 5.52 -35.77 -8.63
CA TRP A 16 6.17 -35.27 -7.41
C TRP A 16 5.71 -35.98 -6.13
N SER A 17 4.45 -36.41 -6.05
CA SER A 17 3.89 -37.09 -4.87
C SER A 17 4.49 -38.49 -4.61
N ALA A 18 5.20 -39.05 -5.60
CA ALA A 18 5.95 -40.29 -5.47
C ALA A 18 7.43 -40.07 -5.07
N THR A 19 7.86 -38.81 -4.92
CA THR A 19 9.25 -38.48 -4.57
C THR A 19 9.45 -38.36 -3.06
N SER A 20 10.64 -38.72 -2.57
CA SER A 20 10.97 -38.62 -1.14
C SER A 20 11.23 -37.18 -0.71
N TYR A 21 11.73 -36.33 -1.60
CA TYR A 21 12.13 -34.96 -1.31
C TYR A 21 11.73 -34.01 -2.44
N VAL A 22 11.16 -32.87 -2.06
CA VAL A 22 10.96 -31.71 -2.94
C VAL A 22 11.83 -30.59 -2.39
N ILE A 23 12.85 -30.18 -3.15
CA ILE A 23 13.77 -29.12 -2.74
C ILE A 23 13.40 -27.85 -3.49
N LEU A 24 13.14 -26.77 -2.75
CA LEU A 24 12.76 -25.48 -3.29
C LEU A 24 13.84 -24.44 -2.97
N TYR A 25 14.16 -23.61 -3.96
CA TYR A 25 15.11 -22.52 -3.82
C TYR A 25 14.77 -21.37 -4.78
N ASP A 26 15.18 -20.16 -4.41
CA ASP A 26 15.18 -18.98 -5.29
C ASP A 26 16.63 -18.53 -5.55
N ALA A 27 16.84 -17.29 -5.97
CA ALA A 27 18.18 -16.75 -6.15
C ALA A 27 18.96 -16.59 -4.82
N ASP A 28 18.34 -16.12 -3.73
CA ASP A 28 19.04 -15.65 -2.52
C ASP A 28 18.21 -15.72 -1.20
N SER A 29 17.60 -16.87 -0.91
CA SER A 29 16.66 -17.06 0.21
C SER A 29 17.32 -17.16 1.58
N PHE A 30 17.42 -16.06 2.34
CA PHE A 30 17.97 -16.10 3.71
C PHE A 30 16.96 -16.29 4.84
N ASN A 31 15.69 -15.92 4.65
CA ASN A 31 14.60 -16.08 5.64
C ASN A 31 13.27 -16.40 4.95
N ILE A 32 12.73 -17.59 5.21
CA ILE A 32 11.51 -18.09 4.56
C ILE A 32 10.36 -18.01 5.56
N GLY A 33 9.79 -16.82 5.67
CA GLY A 33 8.57 -16.58 6.44
C GLY A 33 7.31 -17.01 5.66
N GLN A 34 6.19 -17.15 6.37
CA GLN A 34 4.91 -17.61 5.80
C GLN A 34 4.38 -16.74 4.64
N GLY A 35 4.87 -15.50 4.51
CA GLY A 35 4.50 -14.56 3.43
C GLY A 35 5.42 -14.56 2.21
N THR A 36 6.40 -15.47 2.10
CA THR A 36 7.32 -15.50 0.94
C THR A 36 6.78 -16.37 -0.19
N ASN A 37 7.09 -16.02 -1.46
CA ASN A 37 6.70 -16.83 -2.63
C ASN A 37 7.18 -18.28 -2.49
N LEU A 38 8.40 -18.47 -1.98
CA LEU A 38 8.96 -19.79 -1.78
C LEU A 38 8.17 -20.62 -0.74
N TYR A 39 7.66 -19.97 0.32
CA TYR A 39 6.76 -20.60 1.29
C TYR A 39 5.40 -20.96 0.67
N GLN A 40 4.82 -20.07 -0.15
CA GLN A 40 3.56 -20.34 -0.85
C GLN A 40 3.67 -21.46 -1.88
N ILE A 41 4.85 -21.64 -2.50
CA ILE A 41 5.13 -22.79 -3.36
C ILE A 41 5.28 -24.04 -2.51
N ALA A 42 6.00 -23.96 -1.39
CA ALA A 42 6.19 -25.08 -0.46
C ALA A 42 4.87 -25.63 0.09
N SER A 43 3.89 -24.76 0.39
CA SER A 43 2.58 -25.18 0.90
C SER A 43 1.76 -25.99 -0.13
N LYS A 44 2.06 -25.89 -1.42
CA LYS A 44 1.40 -26.68 -2.48
C LYS A 44 1.86 -28.13 -2.55
N PHE A 45 3.00 -28.45 -1.92
CA PHE A 45 3.60 -29.78 -1.92
C PHE A 45 3.31 -30.55 -0.62
N VAL A 46 2.29 -30.13 0.15
CA VAL A 46 1.85 -30.81 1.38
C VAL A 46 0.92 -31.97 1.01
N THR A 47 1.22 -33.17 1.51
CA THR A 47 0.37 -34.36 1.35
C THR A 47 -0.09 -34.86 2.72
N ASP A 48 -1.35 -35.30 2.83
CA ASP A 48 -1.90 -35.89 4.06
C ASP A 48 -1.20 -37.18 4.49
N ASN A 49 -0.44 -37.80 3.57
CA ASN A 49 0.16 -39.12 3.75
C ASN A 49 1.60 -39.06 4.30
N GLY A 50 2.20 -37.86 4.41
CA GLY A 50 3.53 -37.64 5.04
C GLY A 50 4.73 -38.27 4.33
N LEU A 51 4.57 -38.79 3.11
CA LEU A 51 5.61 -39.53 2.38
C LEU A 51 6.69 -38.65 1.74
N THR A 52 6.35 -37.39 1.39
CA THR A 52 7.24 -36.45 0.72
C THR A 52 7.67 -35.34 1.68
N LYS A 53 8.98 -35.09 1.78
CA LYS A 53 9.52 -33.99 2.60
C LYS A 53 9.85 -32.78 1.73
N VAL A 54 9.23 -31.64 2.03
CA VAL A 54 9.56 -30.37 1.39
C VAL A 54 10.70 -29.69 2.14
N MET A 55 11.77 -29.36 1.44
CA MET A 55 12.99 -28.75 1.99
C MET A 55 13.33 -27.47 1.23
N LEU A 56 14.00 -26.55 1.91
CA LEU A 56 14.34 -25.24 1.36
C LEU A 56 15.84 -25.00 1.43
N VAL A 57 16.41 -24.40 0.39
CA VAL A 57 17.84 -24.08 0.36
C VAL A 57 18.09 -22.72 0.98
N LYS A 58 18.76 -22.71 2.13
CA LYS A 58 19.18 -21.47 2.81
C LYS A 58 20.26 -20.76 1.99
N GLY A 59 20.05 -19.48 1.73
CA GLY A 59 20.85 -18.63 0.86
C GLY A 59 20.60 -18.82 -0.65
N GLY A 60 19.57 -19.59 -1.03
CA GLY A 60 19.16 -19.78 -2.41
C GLY A 60 20.23 -20.43 -3.30
N PHE A 61 20.06 -20.29 -4.62
CA PHE A 61 21.00 -20.78 -5.62
C PHE A 61 22.38 -20.13 -5.48
N ASN A 62 22.44 -18.86 -5.09
CA ASN A 62 23.72 -18.17 -4.90
C ASN A 62 24.57 -18.82 -3.78
N ALA A 63 23.95 -19.35 -2.72
CA ALA A 63 24.68 -20.12 -1.71
C ALA A 63 25.18 -21.45 -2.27
N VAL A 64 24.38 -22.17 -3.06
CA VAL A 64 24.80 -23.40 -3.74
C VAL A 64 25.98 -23.14 -4.67
N LEU A 65 25.94 -22.05 -5.45
CA LEU A 65 27.02 -21.67 -6.35
C LEU A 65 28.32 -21.35 -5.58
N ARG A 66 28.23 -20.74 -4.39
CA ARG A 66 29.40 -20.42 -3.56
C ARG A 66 29.96 -21.64 -2.83
N GLU A 67 29.09 -22.46 -2.24
CA GLU A 67 29.47 -23.50 -1.28
C GLU A 67 29.56 -24.90 -1.91
N ALA A 68 28.86 -25.12 -3.02
CA ALA A 68 28.75 -26.41 -3.70
C ALA A 68 28.68 -26.26 -5.23
N ALA A 69 29.55 -25.42 -5.81
CA ALA A 69 29.60 -25.15 -7.25
C ALA A 69 29.66 -26.40 -8.15
N HIS A 70 30.23 -27.50 -7.64
CA HIS A 70 30.33 -28.79 -8.34
C HIS A 70 28.98 -29.50 -8.55
N LEU A 71 27.92 -29.06 -7.87
CA LEU A 71 26.55 -29.56 -8.04
C LEU A 71 25.73 -28.75 -9.07
N VAL A 72 26.33 -27.71 -9.66
CA VAL A 72 25.66 -26.83 -10.62
C VAL A 72 26.08 -27.22 -12.04
N ASP A 73 25.11 -27.62 -12.86
CA ASP A 73 25.35 -27.90 -14.28
C ASP A 73 25.67 -26.60 -15.03
N ALA A 74 26.82 -26.56 -15.70
CA ALA A 74 27.28 -25.42 -16.52
C ALA A 74 27.00 -25.64 -18.02
N HIS A 75 25.84 -26.20 -18.36
CA HIS A 75 25.45 -26.35 -19.76
C HIS A 75 24.79 -25.07 -20.28
N GLU A 76 25.37 -24.47 -21.32
CA GLU A 76 24.71 -23.41 -22.08
C GLU A 76 23.45 -23.99 -22.73
N ILE A 77 22.29 -23.47 -22.34
CA ILE A 77 21.05 -23.73 -23.06
C ILE A 77 21.16 -22.94 -24.37
N GLU A 78 21.28 -23.64 -25.51
CA GLU A 78 21.16 -23.03 -26.84
C GLU A 78 19.72 -22.48 -27.00
N VAL A 79 19.52 -21.24 -26.58
CA VAL A 79 18.32 -20.49 -26.93
C VAL A 79 18.55 -19.92 -28.32
N ALA A 80 17.82 -20.44 -29.31
CA ALA A 80 17.85 -19.96 -30.68
C ALA A 80 17.62 -18.44 -30.71
N ARG A 81 18.66 -17.68 -31.06
CA ARG A 81 18.58 -16.23 -31.29
C ARG A 81 18.00 -15.97 -32.67
N PRO A 82 17.00 -15.07 -32.84
CA PRO A 82 16.66 -14.56 -34.16
C PRO A 82 17.81 -13.68 -34.68
N HIS A 83 18.05 -13.79 -35.98
CA HIS A 83 19.16 -13.18 -36.72
C HIS A 83 19.37 -11.68 -36.46
N SER A 84 20.62 -11.29 -36.21
CA SER A 84 21.09 -9.89 -36.26
C SER A 84 21.52 -9.52 -37.67
N SER A 85 20.86 -8.54 -38.29
CA SER A 85 21.44 -7.76 -39.39
C SER A 85 22.06 -6.49 -38.83
N SER A 86 23.31 -6.26 -39.20
CA SER A 86 24.13 -5.07 -38.95
C SER A 86 23.51 -3.80 -39.55
N ASP A 87 23.52 -2.69 -38.81
CA ASP A 87 23.78 -1.38 -39.43
C ASP A 87 24.37 -0.34 -38.48
N ASN A 88 25.13 0.58 -39.06
CA ASN A 88 26.02 1.55 -38.43
C ASN A 88 25.31 2.80 -37.87
N GLY A 89 25.77 3.25 -36.70
CA GLY A 89 26.03 4.65 -36.33
C GLY A 89 24.93 5.72 -36.48
N SER A 90 24.32 6.12 -35.37
CA SER A 90 24.37 7.51 -34.84
C SER A 90 23.60 7.59 -33.53
N SER A 91 24.07 8.46 -32.65
CA SER A 91 23.57 8.75 -31.31
C SER A 91 22.09 9.12 -31.25
N GLU A 92 21.29 8.25 -30.64
CA GLU A 92 20.08 8.55 -29.85
C GLU A 92 19.66 7.23 -29.22
N THR A 93 19.66 7.13 -27.89
CA THR A 93 19.28 5.91 -27.16
C THR A 93 17.75 5.77 -27.13
N PRO A 94 17.13 4.78 -27.80
CA PRO A 94 15.73 4.48 -27.60
C PRO A 94 15.55 3.60 -26.36
N LEU A 95 14.39 3.74 -25.74
CA LEU A 95 13.88 2.99 -24.60
C LEU A 95 14.25 1.50 -24.68
N ARG A 96 14.97 1.03 -23.66
CA ARG A 96 15.28 -0.39 -23.48
C ARG A 96 13.97 -1.12 -23.20
N ALA A 97 13.55 -1.96 -24.15
CA ALA A 97 12.36 -2.76 -24.13
C ALA A 97 12.11 -3.48 -22.78
N PHE A 98 10.84 -3.51 -22.40
CA PHE A 98 10.19 -4.13 -21.22
C PHE A 98 10.34 -5.67 -21.12
N GLY A 99 11.45 -6.26 -21.56
CA GLY A 99 11.63 -7.72 -21.66
C GLY A 99 11.96 -8.46 -20.36
N GLY A 100 11.90 -7.82 -19.19
CA GLY A 100 12.38 -8.38 -17.92
C GLY A 100 11.30 -8.65 -16.86
N LEU A 101 10.10 -8.05 -16.96
CA LEU A 101 8.99 -8.42 -16.08
C LEU A 101 8.27 -9.60 -16.71
N ALA A 102 8.42 -10.79 -16.12
CA ALA A 102 7.52 -11.88 -16.43
C ALA A 102 6.08 -11.39 -16.20
N ARG A 103 5.19 -11.57 -17.19
CA ARG A 103 3.76 -11.19 -17.14
C ARG A 103 3.02 -11.76 -15.90
N THR A 104 3.64 -12.65 -15.14
CA THR A 104 3.11 -13.31 -13.95
C THR A 104 3.45 -12.63 -12.62
N ASP A 105 4.42 -11.70 -12.57
CA ASP A 105 4.98 -11.23 -11.29
C ASP A 105 4.32 -9.94 -10.74
N VAL A 106 3.43 -9.33 -11.52
CA VAL A 106 2.72 -8.09 -11.12
C VAL A 106 1.37 -8.37 -10.47
N ALA A 107 0.92 -9.63 -10.50
CA ALA A 107 -0.29 -10.04 -9.79
C ALA A 107 0.01 -10.19 -8.29
N HIS A 108 -0.19 -9.13 -7.51
CA HIS A 108 -0.66 -9.31 -6.14
C HIS A 108 -2.09 -9.83 -6.20
N SER A 109 -2.26 -11.07 -6.62
CA SER A 109 -3.48 -11.80 -6.39
C SER A 109 -3.36 -12.39 -4.98
N GLN A 110 -4.31 -12.05 -4.11
CA GLN A 110 -4.47 -12.78 -2.87
C GLN A 110 -4.81 -14.24 -3.27
N PRO A 111 -3.94 -15.22 -2.97
CA PRO A 111 -4.09 -16.57 -3.52
C PRO A 111 -5.40 -17.26 -3.08
N ASP A 112 -6.00 -16.81 -1.97
CA ASP A 112 -7.24 -17.37 -1.42
C ASP A 112 -8.52 -16.97 -2.16
N LEU A 113 -8.48 -15.97 -3.04
CA LEU A 113 -9.67 -15.46 -3.73
C LEU A 113 -9.81 -15.99 -5.17
N ILE A 114 -8.73 -16.57 -5.73
CA ILE A 114 -8.66 -17.06 -7.11
C ILE A 114 -9.49 -18.35 -7.30
N GLY A 115 -9.89 -19.01 -6.21
CA GLY A 115 -10.80 -20.16 -6.19
C GLY A 115 -12.27 -19.83 -5.88
N GLY A 116 -12.62 -18.54 -5.84
CA GLY A 116 -13.86 -18.03 -5.25
C GLY A 116 -13.64 -17.53 -3.83
N VAL A 117 -14.57 -16.74 -3.30
CA VAL A 117 -14.54 -16.36 -1.89
C VAL A 117 -14.69 -17.64 -1.05
N GLY A 118 -13.76 -17.92 -0.15
CA GLY A 118 -13.88 -18.98 0.86
C GLY A 118 -15.06 -18.77 1.82
N GLU A 119 -15.07 -19.42 2.99
CA GLU A 119 -16.05 -19.05 4.02
C GLU A 119 -15.82 -17.58 4.44
N PRO A 120 -16.85 -16.73 4.37
CA PRO A 120 -16.68 -15.31 4.66
C PRO A 120 -16.49 -15.10 6.16
N ILE A 121 -15.62 -14.15 6.51
CA ILE A 121 -15.37 -13.76 7.90
C ILE A 121 -16.68 -13.24 8.51
N PRO A 122 -17.16 -13.82 9.62
CA PRO A 122 -18.37 -13.34 10.28
C PRO A 122 -18.26 -11.86 10.66
N LEU A 123 -19.34 -11.11 10.41
CA LEU A 123 -19.41 -9.71 10.82
C LEU A 123 -19.42 -9.62 12.35
N GLN A 124 -18.49 -8.84 12.89
CA GLN A 124 -18.49 -8.49 14.30
C GLN A 124 -19.47 -7.33 14.51
N ILE A 125 -20.63 -7.63 15.08
CA ILE A 125 -21.69 -6.65 15.31
C ILE A 125 -21.60 -6.17 16.76
N PRO A 126 -21.37 -4.87 17.03
CA PRO A 126 -21.33 -4.36 18.39
C PRO A 126 -22.66 -4.56 19.12
N LEU A 127 -22.61 -4.85 20.42
CA LEU A 127 -23.81 -4.99 21.27
C LEU A 127 -24.72 -3.75 21.25
N LEU A 128 -24.12 -2.58 20.99
CA LEU A 128 -24.84 -1.31 20.89
C LEU A 128 -25.62 -1.16 19.58
N PHE A 129 -25.47 -2.05 18.60
CA PHE A 129 -26.13 -1.97 17.30
C PHE A 129 -27.64 -1.77 17.43
N SER A 130 -28.31 -2.56 18.29
CA SER A 130 -29.76 -2.45 18.51
C SER A 130 -30.20 -1.06 18.97
N LYS A 131 -29.35 -0.34 19.73
CA LYS A 131 -29.62 1.02 20.21
C LYS A 131 -29.47 2.08 19.11
N TYR A 132 -28.54 1.87 18.17
CA TYR A 132 -28.22 2.83 17.11
C TYR A 132 -28.77 2.44 15.72
N ARG A 133 -29.49 1.32 15.61
CA ARG A 133 -30.05 0.76 14.38
C ARG A 133 -30.77 1.79 13.49
N HIS A 134 -31.58 2.66 14.10
CA HIS A 134 -32.35 3.68 13.36
C HIS A 134 -31.52 4.91 12.97
N ARG A 135 -30.31 5.06 13.52
CA ARG A 135 -29.40 6.18 13.27
C ARG A 135 -28.32 5.87 12.26
N ILE A 136 -28.18 4.62 11.84
CA ILE A 136 -27.24 4.21 10.80
C ILE A 136 -27.91 4.19 9.42
N PRO A 137 -27.15 4.45 8.33
CA PRO A 137 -27.66 4.38 6.96
C PRO A 137 -28.22 3.01 6.62
N LYS A 138 -29.16 3.00 5.66
CA LYS A 138 -29.83 1.79 5.19
C LYS A 138 -28.83 0.76 4.65
N TRP A 139 -27.87 1.17 3.83
CA TRP A 139 -26.87 0.24 3.26
C TRP A 139 -26.10 -0.55 4.33
N LEU A 140 -25.73 0.09 5.45
CA LEU A 140 -24.99 -0.55 6.54
C LEU A 140 -25.93 -1.42 7.38
N ARG A 141 -27.17 -0.98 7.56
CA ARG A 141 -28.20 -1.73 8.26
C ARG A 141 -28.53 -3.04 7.52
N ASP A 142 -28.79 -2.95 6.23
CA ASP A 142 -29.10 -4.09 5.36
C ASP A 142 -27.93 -5.09 5.37
N LEU A 143 -26.68 -4.60 5.35
CA LEU A 143 -25.48 -5.42 5.43
C LEU A 143 -25.34 -6.20 6.75
N VAL A 144 -25.69 -5.56 7.87
CA VAL A 144 -25.59 -6.18 9.20
C VAL A 144 -26.73 -7.16 9.47
N GLU A 145 -27.90 -6.92 8.88
CA GLU A 145 -29.11 -7.71 9.12
C GLU A 145 -29.30 -8.88 8.17
N ASP A 146 -28.72 -8.82 6.96
CA ASP A 146 -28.72 -9.93 6.02
C ASP A 146 -27.78 -11.04 6.53
N PRO A 147 -28.27 -12.29 6.69
CA PRO A 147 -27.41 -13.44 7.02
C PRO A 147 -26.23 -13.64 6.06
N ASN A 148 -26.34 -13.15 4.81
CA ASN A 148 -25.30 -13.20 3.80
C ASN A 148 -24.44 -11.93 3.74
N GLY A 149 -24.61 -10.98 4.67
CA GLY A 149 -23.87 -9.71 4.68
C GLY A 149 -22.36 -9.88 4.60
N ALA A 150 -21.80 -10.81 5.40
CA ALA A 150 -20.39 -11.17 5.37
C ALA A 150 -19.93 -11.63 3.98
N ARG A 151 -20.75 -12.46 3.32
CA ARG A 151 -20.49 -12.95 1.96
C ARG A 151 -20.50 -11.81 0.95
N TYR A 152 -21.48 -10.92 1.06
CA TYR A 152 -21.62 -9.77 0.18
C TYR A 152 -20.42 -8.81 0.27
N ILE A 153 -19.87 -8.55 1.48
CA ILE A 153 -18.62 -7.77 1.61
C ILE A 153 -17.47 -8.46 0.87
N ALA A 154 -17.36 -9.76 1.05
CA ALA A 154 -16.28 -10.53 0.47
C ALA A 154 -16.35 -10.57 -1.07
N ASP A 155 -17.56 -10.77 -1.62
CA ASP A 155 -17.82 -10.73 -3.07
C ASP A 155 -17.55 -9.32 -3.65
N LYS A 156 -17.90 -8.25 -2.92
CA LYS A 156 -17.55 -6.88 -3.29
C LYS A 156 -16.05 -6.65 -3.34
N PHE A 157 -15.33 -7.11 -2.32
CA PHE A 157 -13.88 -6.97 -2.26
C PHE A 157 -13.22 -7.74 -3.40
N LEU A 158 -13.67 -8.97 -3.68
CA LEU A 158 -13.24 -9.74 -4.84
C LEU A 158 -13.46 -8.98 -6.15
N LYS A 159 -14.63 -8.37 -6.33
CA LYS A 159 -14.92 -7.57 -7.52
C LYS A 159 -13.99 -6.37 -7.66
N ILE A 160 -13.65 -5.69 -6.56
CA ILE A 160 -12.66 -4.60 -6.55
C ILE A 160 -11.27 -5.12 -6.99
N GLU A 161 -10.84 -6.27 -6.47
CA GLU A 161 -9.58 -6.92 -6.85
C GLU A 161 -9.54 -7.26 -8.35
N GLU A 162 -10.59 -7.90 -8.88
CA GLU A 162 -10.66 -8.27 -10.29
C GLU A 162 -10.62 -7.04 -11.22
N GLU A 163 -11.30 -5.96 -10.84
CA GLU A 163 -11.29 -4.71 -11.60
C GLU A 163 -9.93 -4.03 -11.58
N GLU A 164 -9.24 -4.02 -10.43
CA GLU A 164 -7.87 -3.51 -10.34
C GLU A 164 -6.89 -4.36 -11.16
N GLN A 165 -6.98 -5.69 -11.09
CA GLN A 165 -6.15 -6.58 -11.90
C GLN A 165 -6.33 -6.33 -13.40
N LYS A 166 -7.59 -6.21 -13.87
CA LYS A 166 -7.89 -5.89 -15.27
C LYS A 166 -7.30 -4.54 -15.69
N ARG A 167 -7.42 -3.53 -14.82
CA ARG A 167 -6.86 -2.20 -15.07
C ARG A 167 -5.33 -2.24 -15.15
N MET A 168 -4.67 -2.94 -14.23
CA MET A 168 -3.21 -3.07 -14.24
C MET A 168 -2.70 -3.84 -15.45
N GLN A 169 -3.38 -4.92 -15.84
CA GLN A 169 -3.05 -5.67 -17.06
C GLN A 169 -3.14 -4.77 -18.29
N SER A 170 -4.21 -3.99 -18.41
CA SER A 170 -4.40 -3.02 -19.49
C SER A 170 -3.29 -1.95 -19.54
N VAL A 171 -2.90 -1.40 -18.38
CA VAL A 171 -1.82 -0.39 -18.30
C VAL A 171 -0.48 -0.96 -18.75
N LEU A 172 -0.15 -2.19 -18.35
CA LEU A 172 1.10 -2.85 -18.74
C LEU A 172 1.13 -3.24 -20.22
N ASP A 173 0.01 -3.75 -20.75
CA ASP A 173 -0.09 -4.11 -22.17
C ASP A 173 -0.05 -2.86 -23.07
N ALA A 174 -0.60 -1.73 -22.63
CA ALA A 174 -0.53 -0.45 -23.34
C ALA A 174 0.88 0.17 -23.31
N GLY A 175 1.62 0.02 -22.21
CA GLY A 175 3.04 0.42 -22.17
C GLY A 175 3.92 -0.33 -23.18
N ALA A 176 3.45 -1.46 -23.72
CA ALA A 176 4.10 -2.23 -24.77
C ALA A 176 3.63 -1.88 -26.20
N ASN A 177 2.49 -1.18 -26.36
CA ASN A 177 1.89 -0.86 -27.66
C ASN A 177 1.52 0.63 -27.73
N GLU A 178 2.18 1.40 -28.60
CA GLU A 178 2.03 2.86 -28.80
C GLU A 178 0.67 3.30 -29.39
N GLN A 179 -0.47 2.89 -28.81
CA GLN A 179 -1.79 3.41 -29.19
C GLN A 179 -2.50 4.00 -27.97
N GLU A 180 -2.56 5.33 -27.93
CA GLU A 180 -3.06 6.13 -26.81
C GLU A 180 -4.60 6.30 -26.84
N GLY A 181 -5.28 5.78 -25.82
CA GLY A 181 -6.64 6.18 -25.41
C GLY A 181 -6.61 7.08 -24.17
N THR A 182 -7.63 7.93 -23.98
CA THR A 182 -7.67 8.95 -22.89
C THR A 182 -7.72 8.36 -21.47
N ASP A 183 -8.44 7.25 -21.25
CA ASP A 183 -8.48 6.55 -19.95
C ASP A 183 -7.18 5.79 -19.63
N GLN A 184 -6.38 5.45 -20.65
CA GLN A 184 -5.10 4.74 -20.49
C GLN A 184 -4.00 5.67 -19.97
N VAL A 185 -4.03 6.95 -20.35
CA VAL A 185 -3.10 7.98 -19.84
C VAL A 185 -3.33 8.23 -18.35
N ARG A 186 -4.59 8.16 -17.89
CA ARG A 186 -4.97 8.42 -16.50
C ARG A 186 -4.25 7.48 -15.52
N HIS A 187 -4.27 6.18 -15.79
CA HIS A 187 -3.69 5.16 -14.91
C HIS A 187 -2.27 4.74 -15.32
N SER A 188 -1.60 5.51 -16.18
CA SER A 188 -0.21 5.26 -16.53
C SER A 188 0.67 5.16 -15.28
N VAL A 189 1.65 4.26 -15.30
CA VAL A 189 2.66 4.07 -14.24
C VAL A 189 4.08 4.34 -14.74
N ALA A 190 4.22 5.00 -15.90
CA ALA A 190 5.48 5.15 -16.61
C ALA A 190 6.60 5.73 -15.73
N ALA A 191 6.37 6.86 -15.04
CA ALA A 191 7.40 7.43 -14.17
C ALA A 191 7.75 6.51 -13.00
N GLY A 192 6.78 5.75 -12.49
CA GLY A 192 7.00 4.75 -11.45
C GLY A 192 7.92 3.63 -11.91
N VAL A 193 7.76 3.16 -13.13
CA VAL A 193 8.62 2.12 -13.71
C VAL A 193 10.01 2.68 -14.02
N GLU A 194 10.09 3.86 -14.65
CA GLU A 194 11.35 4.52 -15.02
C GLU A 194 12.23 4.86 -13.80
N ARG A 195 11.60 5.20 -12.66
CA ARG A 195 12.27 5.58 -11.41
C ARG A 195 12.26 4.44 -10.38
N GLY A 196 12.42 3.21 -10.87
CA GLY A 196 12.39 1.98 -10.07
C GLY A 196 13.34 1.97 -8.86
N ASP A 197 14.48 2.67 -8.95
CA ASP A 197 15.46 2.83 -7.88
C ASP A 197 14.92 3.60 -6.65
N LYS A 198 13.86 4.39 -6.85
CA LYS A 198 13.18 5.14 -5.78
C LYS A 198 11.99 4.40 -5.18
N ASN A 199 11.70 3.19 -5.66
CA ASN A 199 10.59 2.37 -5.17
C ASN A 199 11.05 1.33 -4.17
N ARG A 200 10.35 1.23 -3.04
CA ARG A 200 10.59 0.17 -2.06
C ARG A 200 10.18 -1.20 -2.59
N TYR A 201 9.14 -1.23 -3.41
CA TYR A 201 8.59 -2.44 -4.02
C TYR A 201 8.51 -2.26 -5.53
N ASN A 202 8.97 -3.26 -6.28
CA ASN A 202 9.05 -3.23 -7.74
C ASN A 202 7.70 -3.45 -8.44
N ASN A 203 6.60 -3.44 -7.70
CA ASN A 203 5.24 -3.69 -8.18
C ASN A 203 4.20 -2.75 -7.53
N ILE A 204 4.65 -1.74 -6.78
CA ILE A 204 3.78 -0.72 -6.19
C ILE A 204 4.19 0.63 -6.76
N TRP A 205 3.43 1.12 -7.73
CA TRP A 205 3.70 2.38 -8.41
C TRP A 205 2.57 3.39 -8.21
N PRO A 206 2.87 4.70 -8.12
CA PRO A 206 1.82 5.71 -8.18
C PRO A 206 1.31 5.85 -9.62
N PHE A 207 0.00 6.12 -9.77
CA PHE A 207 -0.58 6.46 -11.08
C PHE A 207 -0.28 7.91 -11.46
N GLU A 208 -0.05 8.18 -12.75
CA GLU A 208 0.29 9.50 -13.27
C GLU A 208 -0.77 10.58 -12.97
N ASN A 209 -2.05 10.21 -12.97
CA ASN A 209 -3.16 11.12 -12.67
C ASN A 209 -3.19 11.64 -11.22
N ALA A 210 -2.60 10.90 -10.28
CA ALA A 210 -2.71 11.17 -8.86
C ALA A 210 -1.35 11.28 -8.16
N ARG A 211 -0.24 10.98 -8.85
CA ARG A 211 1.08 11.03 -8.24
C ARG A 211 1.43 12.42 -7.73
N VAL A 212 2.10 12.47 -6.58
CA VAL A 212 2.70 13.71 -6.10
C VAL A 212 3.89 14.05 -7.00
N ARG A 213 3.97 15.30 -7.45
CA ARG A 213 5.09 15.79 -8.26
C ARG A 213 5.93 16.75 -7.42
N LEU A 214 7.19 16.39 -7.22
CA LEU A 214 8.13 17.26 -6.53
C LEU A 214 8.52 18.43 -7.44
N LYS A 215 8.71 19.62 -6.87
CA LYS A 215 9.14 20.77 -7.67
C LYS A 215 10.53 20.52 -8.25
N VAL A 216 10.64 20.72 -9.55
CA VAL A 216 11.91 20.68 -10.28
C VAL A 216 12.58 22.03 -10.19
N ASP A 217 13.88 22.03 -9.90
CA ASP A 217 14.72 23.23 -9.87
C ASP A 217 16.05 22.99 -10.58
N LYS A 218 16.94 23.99 -10.56
CA LYS A 218 18.25 23.93 -11.22
C LYS A 218 19.16 22.81 -10.68
N HIS A 219 18.93 22.36 -9.46
CA HIS A 219 19.75 21.37 -8.77
C HIS A 219 19.12 19.98 -8.74
N ASN A 220 17.79 19.87 -8.95
CA ASN A 220 17.08 18.61 -8.97
C ASN A 220 16.04 18.55 -10.09
N GLN A 221 16.38 17.80 -11.15
CA GLN A 221 15.52 17.58 -12.32
C GLN A 221 14.54 16.41 -12.14
N CYS A 222 14.56 15.71 -11.00
CA CYS A 222 13.67 14.61 -10.73
C CYS A 222 12.45 15.07 -9.91
N ASP A 223 11.27 15.02 -10.53
CA ASP A 223 9.97 15.32 -9.92
C ASP A 223 9.35 14.10 -9.22
N TYR A 224 10.03 12.95 -9.24
CA TYR A 224 9.46 11.68 -8.83
C TYR A 224 9.62 11.39 -7.33
N ILE A 225 8.50 10.96 -6.73
CA ILE A 225 8.43 10.24 -5.46
C ILE A 225 7.27 9.25 -5.54
N ASN A 226 7.42 8.08 -4.90
CA ASN A 226 6.34 7.11 -4.81
C ASN A 226 5.28 7.54 -3.80
N ALA A 227 4.39 8.44 -4.24
CA ALA A 227 3.29 8.96 -3.45
C ALA A 227 2.12 9.34 -4.36
N SER A 228 0.90 9.24 -3.84
CA SER A 228 -0.32 9.67 -4.53
C SER A 228 -1.16 10.58 -3.63
N HIS A 229 -1.79 11.59 -4.23
CA HIS A 229 -2.90 12.30 -3.60
C HIS A 229 -4.12 11.38 -3.52
N LEU A 230 -4.82 11.40 -2.38
CA LEU A 230 -6.07 10.67 -2.18
C LEU A 230 -7.18 11.62 -1.74
N HIS A 231 -8.29 11.60 -2.47
CA HIS A 231 -9.48 12.40 -2.14
C HIS A 231 -10.76 11.73 -2.64
N VAL A 232 -11.78 11.70 -1.80
CA VAL A 232 -13.15 11.32 -2.21
C VAL A 232 -14.01 12.59 -2.32
N PRO A 233 -14.73 12.79 -3.45
CA PRO A 233 -15.65 13.91 -3.59
C PRO A 233 -16.64 14.01 -2.42
N ASN A 234 -16.93 15.24 -2.00
CA ASN A 234 -17.79 15.57 -0.84
C ASN A 234 -17.21 15.23 0.54
N SER A 235 -16.04 14.61 0.64
CA SER A 235 -15.31 14.52 1.90
C SER A 235 -14.48 15.78 2.15
N ASP A 236 -14.29 16.17 3.41
CA ASP A 236 -13.29 17.21 3.76
C ASP A 236 -11.88 16.63 3.90
N LYS A 237 -11.75 15.31 3.76
CA LYS A 237 -10.50 14.60 3.97
C LYS A 237 -9.66 14.57 2.70
N PHE A 238 -8.40 14.92 2.86
CA PHE A 238 -7.40 14.97 1.80
C PHE A 238 -6.09 14.39 2.31
N TYR A 239 -5.50 13.46 1.57
CA TYR A 239 -4.29 12.76 2.00
C TYR A 239 -3.22 12.74 0.93
N ILE A 240 -1.99 12.52 1.38
CA ILE A 240 -0.90 11.99 0.55
C ILE A 240 -0.56 10.60 1.09
N ALA A 241 -0.81 9.56 0.29
CA ALA A 241 -0.41 8.19 0.60
C ALA A 241 0.93 7.87 -0.06
N THR A 242 1.89 7.36 0.70
CA THR A 242 3.25 7.10 0.22
C THR A 242 3.87 5.86 0.86
N GLN A 243 4.92 5.32 0.25
CA GLN A 243 5.71 4.25 0.84
C GLN A 243 6.50 4.72 2.08
N GLY A 244 6.91 3.78 2.92
CA GLY A 244 7.91 4.04 3.95
C GLY A 244 9.24 4.44 3.29
N PRO A 245 9.81 5.63 3.60
CA PRO A 245 10.99 6.14 2.90
C PRO A 245 12.16 5.16 2.87
N LEU A 246 12.91 5.17 1.77
CA LEU A 246 14.21 4.53 1.64
C LEU A 246 15.32 5.50 2.08
N PRO A 247 16.54 5.02 2.38
CA PRO A 247 17.68 5.91 2.63
C PRO A 247 17.86 6.94 1.50
N GLY A 248 17.83 6.49 0.23
CA GLY A 248 17.99 7.35 -0.94
C GLY A 248 16.82 8.29 -1.24
N THR A 249 15.66 8.12 -0.60
CA THR A 249 14.46 8.95 -0.84
C THR A 249 14.07 9.80 0.36
N THR A 250 14.90 9.85 1.41
CA THR A 250 14.59 10.58 2.65
C THR A 250 14.52 12.10 2.41
N LYS A 251 15.44 12.66 1.62
CA LYS A 251 15.36 14.05 1.15
C LYS A 251 14.08 14.34 0.35
N ASP A 252 13.74 13.47 -0.59
CA ASP A 252 12.55 13.61 -1.43
C ASP A 252 11.27 13.60 -0.58
N PHE A 253 11.23 12.76 0.46
CA PHE A 253 10.12 12.69 1.41
C PHE A 253 9.91 14.00 2.18
N TRP A 254 10.98 14.59 2.73
CA TRP A 254 10.88 15.89 3.42
C TRP A 254 10.62 17.07 2.48
N ARG A 255 11.15 17.02 1.25
CA ARG A 255 10.79 17.96 0.17
C ARG A 255 9.29 17.92 -0.11
N MET A 256 8.72 16.72 -0.23
CA MET A 256 7.27 16.54 -0.42
C MET A 256 6.46 17.17 0.71
N ILE A 257 6.85 16.92 1.96
CA ILE A 257 6.21 17.49 3.17
C ILE A 257 6.27 19.02 3.13
N TRP A 258 7.43 19.57 2.79
CA TRP A 258 7.64 21.01 2.68
C TRP A 258 6.74 21.65 1.60
N ASP A 259 6.78 21.10 0.38
CA ASP A 259 6.06 21.66 -0.76
C ASP A 259 4.54 21.59 -0.60
N ASN A 260 4.03 20.51 -0.02
CA ASN A 260 2.60 20.27 0.18
C ASN A 260 2.07 20.82 1.51
N LYS A 261 2.91 21.56 2.25
CA LYS A 261 2.53 22.18 3.53
C LYS A 261 2.05 21.22 4.61
N ILE A 262 2.42 19.93 4.50
CA ILE A 262 2.00 18.87 5.41
C ILE A 262 2.40 19.21 6.84
N ARG A 263 1.46 19.00 7.77
CA ARG A 263 1.63 19.21 9.21
C ARG A 263 1.53 17.94 10.02
N THR A 264 0.84 16.93 9.50
CA THR A 264 0.61 15.67 10.21
C THR A 264 1.04 14.49 9.34
N ILE A 265 1.87 13.62 9.92
CA ILE A 265 2.31 12.36 9.33
C ILE A 265 1.74 11.22 10.17
N VAL A 266 1.07 10.27 9.52
CA VAL A 266 0.58 9.03 10.12
C VAL A 266 1.47 7.89 9.65
N MET A 267 2.23 7.30 10.58
CA MET A 267 3.13 6.18 10.32
C MET A 267 2.55 4.89 10.91
N LEU A 268 2.13 3.97 10.04
CA LEU A 268 1.40 2.76 10.44
C LEU A 268 2.27 1.51 10.42
N THR A 269 3.56 1.62 10.74
CA THR A 269 4.49 0.49 10.69
C THR A 269 5.66 0.67 11.65
N ARG A 270 6.30 -0.45 12.02
CA ARG A 270 7.65 -0.41 12.60
C ARG A 270 8.66 -0.16 11.49
N THR A 271 9.87 0.25 11.88
CA THR A 271 10.98 0.37 10.94
C THR A 271 11.44 -0.99 10.44
N VAL A 272 11.33 -2.01 11.29
CA VAL A 272 11.63 -3.42 11.01
C VAL A 272 10.49 -4.29 11.53
N GLU A 273 9.99 -5.19 10.69
CA GLU A 273 8.98 -6.19 11.05
C GLU A 273 9.42 -7.55 10.51
N GLY A 274 9.40 -8.59 11.34
CA GLY A 274 9.85 -9.93 10.93
C GLY A 274 11.28 -9.98 10.38
N GLY A 275 12.16 -9.10 10.86
CA GLY A 275 13.55 -8.98 10.38
C GLY A 275 13.71 -8.24 9.03
N GLN A 276 12.62 -7.76 8.43
CA GLN A 276 12.64 -7.02 7.17
C GLN A 276 12.47 -5.52 7.42
N THR A 277 13.31 -4.71 6.78
CA THR A 277 13.18 -3.25 6.85
C THR A 277 11.93 -2.79 6.12
N LYS A 278 10.94 -2.29 6.88
CA LYS A 278 9.68 -1.78 6.36
C LYS A 278 9.71 -0.28 6.10
N CYS A 279 10.50 0.47 6.88
CA CYS A 279 10.63 1.91 6.74
C CYS A 279 12.01 2.34 7.26
N HIS A 280 12.72 3.17 6.50
CA HIS A 280 13.91 3.85 7.01
C HIS A 280 13.51 4.86 8.08
N LYS A 281 14.37 5.08 9.09
CA LYS A 281 14.17 6.13 10.09
C LYS A 281 14.51 7.49 9.51
N TYR A 282 13.55 8.08 8.80
CA TYR A 282 13.71 9.34 8.09
C TYR A 282 13.82 10.57 9.00
N TRP A 283 13.77 10.41 10.32
CA TRP A 283 13.86 11.49 11.31
C TRP A 283 15.16 11.48 12.13
N ASP A 284 16.07 10.54 11.88
CA ASP A 284 17.31 10.36 12.67
C ASP A 284 18.60 10.81 11.92
N GLN A 285 18.50 11.33 10.69
CA GLN A 285 19.67 11.62 9.83
C GLN A 285 19.59 13.01 9.18
N ALA A 286 20.02 14.05 9.89
CA ALA A 286 19.90 15.45 9.47
C ALA A 286 20.70 15.78 8.19
N GLU A 287 21.82 15.10 7.95
CA GLU A 287 22.65 15.32 6.75
C GLU A 287 21.96 14.80 5.48
N SER A 288 21.13 13.77 5.63
CA SER A 288 20.46 13.11 4.50
C SER A 288 19.33 13.94 3.88
N ILE A 289 18.94 15.05 4.51
CA ILE A 289 17.77 15.85 4.13
C ILE A 289 18.10 17.27 3.64
N GLN A 290 19.38 17.63 3.52
CA GLN A 290 19.79 18.96 3.06
C GLN A 290 19.11 19.36 1.74
N PRO A 291 18.60 20.61 1.60
CA PRO A 291 18.86 21.78 2.44
C PRO A 291 17.90 21.94 3.63
N TYR A 292 17.09 20.92 3.96
CA TYR A 292 16.21 20.99 5.11
C TYR A 292 16.97 20.71 6.41
N ASP A 293 16.58 21.40 7.47
CA ASP A 293 16.97 21.11 8.84
C ASP A 293 15.75 20.60 9.61
N LEU A 294 15.90 19.46 10.29
CA LEU A 294 14.84 18.81 11.04
C LEU A 294 15.29 18.64 12.48
N ARG A 295 14.64 19.38 13.37
CA ARG A 295 14.89 19.28 14.81
C ARG A 295 13.74 18.60 15.51
N LEU A 296 14.01 17.50 16.21
CA LEU A 296 13.07 16.90 17.15
C LEU A 296 12.86 17.87 18.33
N LEU A 297 11.62 18.29 18.53
CA LEU A 297 11.21 19.15 19.64
C LEU A 297 10.74 18.33 20.83
N ASP A 298 10.02 17.25 20.55
CA ASP A 298 9.32 16.45 21.56
C ASP A 298 9.04 15.03 21.03
N GLU A 299 9.18 14.02 21.87
CA GLU A 299 8.81 12.62 21.58
C GLU A 299 8.15 12.02 22.81
N ASN A 300 6.88 11.63 22.68
CA ASN A 300 6.10 11.09 23.77
C ASN A 300 5.25 9.91 23.33
N GLU A 301 5.01 9.01 24.27
CA GLU A 301 3.99 7.98 24.16
C GLU A 301 2.65 8.56 24.60
N VAL A 302 1.67 8.59 23.70
CA VAL A 302 0.33 9.12 23.94
C VAL A 302 -0.63 7.95 24.05
N LEU A 303 -1.44 7.96 25.10
CA LEU A 303 -2.57 7.05 25.25
C LEU A 303 -3.77 7.69 24.56
N GLY A 304 -4.10 7.20 23.37
CA GLY A 304 -5.34 7.56 22.69
C GLY A 304 -6.53 6.95 23.41
N ASP A 305 -7.54 7.77 23.61
CA ASP A 305 -8.83 7.35 24.16
C ASP A 305 -9.77 6.99 23.01
N ASP A 306 -10.28 5.76 23.00
CA ASP A 306 -11.49 5.42 22.23
C ASP A 306 -12.76 5.81 23.03
N PRO A 307 -13.90 6.14 22.40
CA PRO A 307 -15.18 6.34 23.08
C PRO A 307 -15.62 5.24 24.08
N ALA A 308 -15.10 4.01 23.95
CA ALA A 308 -15.32 2.89 24.87
C ALA A 308 -14.34 2.83 26.05
N GLY A 309 -13.33 3.73 26.12
CA GLY A 309 -12.37 3.83 27.22
C GLY A 309 -11.16 2.91 27.11
N THR A 310 -10.98 2.22 25.98
CA THR A 310 -9.76 1.44 25.71
C THR A 310 -8.60 2.38 25.42
N LYS A 311 -7.47 2.18 26.11
CA LYS A 311 -6.27 2.98 25.93
C LYS A 311 -5.35 2.34 24.93
N MET A 312 -5.05 3.05 23.85
CA MET A 312 -4.12 2.61 22.81
C MET A 312 -2.88 3.49 22.81
N SER A 313 -1.70 2.90 22.69
CA SER A 313 -0.45 3.65 22.70
C SER A 313 -0.03 4.05 21.28
N PHE A 314 0.30 5.33 21.11
CA PHE A 314 0.88 5.89 19.90
C PHE A 314 2.17 6.66 20.26
N THR A 315 3.20 6.54 19.43
CA THR A 315 4.37 7.41 19.58
C THR A 315 4.13 8.69 18.79
N THR A 316 4.12 9.83 19.47
CA THR A 316 4.03 11.16 18.84
C THR A 316 5.40 11.83 18.85
N ARG A 317 5.84 12.29 17.69
CA ARG A 317 7.05 13.12 17.54
C ARG A 317 6.69 14.46 16.95
N LYS A 318 7.11 15.55 17.59
CA LYS A 318 6.99 16.91 17.06
C LYS A 318 8.34 17.37 16.53
N PHE A 319 8.35 17.82 15.29
CA PHE A 319 9.54 18.31 14.61
C PHE A 319 9.39 19.76 14.24
N LEU A 320 10.47 20.53 14.32
CA LEU A 320 10.62 21.79 13.64
C LEU A 320 11.37 21.54 12.33
N LEU A 321 10.66 21.67 11.21
CA LEU A 321 11.22 21.59 9.86
C LEU A 321 11.53 22.99 9.35
N ARG A 322 12.78 23.22 8.93
CA ARG A 322 13.26 24.47 8.35
C ARG A 322 13.81 24.21 6.96
N ASP A 323 13.57 25.13 6.05
CA ASP A 323 14.23 25.18 4.75
C ASP A 323 15.39 26.16 4.88
N MET A 324 16.62 25.68 4.71
CA MET A 324 17.84 26.48 4.88
C MET A 324 18.39 26.97 3.55
N SER A 325 17.60 26.91 2.46
CA SER A 325 17.99 27.48 1.18
C SER A 325 18.01 29.02 1.23
N GLU A 326 18.89 29.65 0.46
CA GLU A 326 19.15 31.10 0.50
C GLU A 326 17.91 32.00 0.29
N ASN A 327 16.83 31.45 -0.29
CA ASN A 327 15.60 32.17 -0.62
C ASN A 327 14.41 31.86 0.31
N SER A 328 14.63 31.09 1.38
CA SER A 328 13.55 30.60 2.24
C SER A 328 14.00 30.68 3.71
N ASN A 329 13.29 31.49 4.51
CA ASN A 329 13.42 31.47 5.98
C ASN A 329 12.18 30.85 6.63
N GLY A 330 11.50 29.96 5.90
CA GLY A 330 10.34 29.28 6.43
C GLY A 330 10.74 28.30 7.54
N SER A 331 9.94 28.26 8.60
CA SER A 331 9.98 27.16 9.56
C SER A 331 8.57 26.70 9.86
N ARG A 332 8.41 25.42 10.19
CA ARG A 332 7.09 24.82 10.32
C ARG A 332 7.14 23.62 11.24
N GLU A 333 6.22 23.54 12.18
CA GLU A 333 6.04 22.34 12.99
C GLU A 333 5.35 21.24 12.18
N VAL A 334 5.83 20.02 12.35
CA VAL A 334 5.29 18.78 11.77
C VAL A 334 5.18 17.74 12.87
N THR A 335 3.99 17.16 13.04
CA THR A 335 3.72 16.10 14.02
C THR A 335 3.67 14.76 13.29
N GLN A 336 4.49 13.81 13.70
CA GLN A 336 4.37 12.41 13.31
C GLN A 336 3.66 11.64 14.43
N ILE A 337 2.62 10.91 14.07
CA ILE A 337 1.93 9.96 14.93
C ILE A 337 2.22 8.57 14.39
N GLN A 338 2.96 7.77 15.15
CA GLN A 338 3.33 6.41 14.80
C GLN A 338 2.50 5.41 15.60
N PHE A 339 1.82 4.53 14.87
CA PHE A 339 1.26 3.31 15.43
C PHE A 339 2.12 2.12 15.00
N ALA A 340 2.91 1.62 15.94
CA ALA A 340 3.91 0.56 15.73
C ALA A 340 3.36 -0.85 15.97
N ASP A 341 2.21 -0.97 16.62
CA ASP A 341 1.60 -2.25 17.02
C ASP A 341 0.49 -2.70 16.07
N TRP A 342 0.63 -2.36 14.79
CA TRP A 342 -0.15 -2.95 13.71
C TRP A 342 0.68 -4.08 13.09
N PRO A 343 0.39 -5.36 13.33
CA PRO A 343 1.11 -6.45 12.69
C PRO A 343 0.74 -6.52 11.19
N ASP A 344 1.69 -6.92 10.35
CA ASP A 344 1.45 -6.99 8.89
C ASP A 344 0.39 -8.05 8.60
N PHE A 345 -0.58 -7.70 7.75
CA PHE A 345 -1.71 -8.55 7.35
C PHE A 345 -2.69 -8.94 8.47
N HIS A 346 -2.65 -8.30 9.64
CA HIS A 346 -3.61 -8.56 10.72
C HIS A 346 -4.74 -7.53 10.75
N ILE A 347 -5.93 -8.00 11.11
CA ILE A 347 -7.08 -7.17 11.46
C ILE A 347 -6.84 -6.57 12.85
N ILE A 348 -6.91 -5.25 12.97
CA ILE A 348 -6.87 -4.57 14.27
C ILE A 348 -8.28 -4.22 14.72
N GLN A 349 -8.46 -4.12 16.04
CA GLN A 349 -9.72 -3.73 16.65
C GLN A 349 -10.15 -2.33 16.17
N PRO A 350 -11.44 -2.10 15.82
CA PRO A 350 -11.93 -0.80 15.35
C PRO A 350 -11.56 0.38 16.25
N GLU A 351 -11.55 0.16 17.57
CA GLU A 351 -11.22 1.12 18.61
C GLU A 351 -9.82 1.73 18.42
N VAL A 352 -8.87 0.93 17.91
CA VAL A 352 -7.51 1.39 17.62
C VAL A 352 -7.52 2.45 16.51
N ILE A 353 -8.27 2.20 15.45
CA ILE A 353 -8.40 3.15 14.33
C ILE A 353 -9.12 4.40 14.77
N LEU A 354 -10.17 4.28 15.57
CA LEU A 354 -10.92 5.42 16.08
C LEU A 354 -10.06 6.29 17.00
N ALA A 355 -9.28 5.69 17.91
CA ALA A 355 -8.33 6.40 18.76
C ALA A 355 -7.23 7.10 17.94
N LEU A 356 -6.69 6.44 16.91
CA LEU A 356 -5.71 7.03 16.01
C LEU A 356 -6.29 8.24 15.24
N ILE A 357 -7.51 8.11 14.71
CA ILE A 357 -8.21 9.21 14.03
C ILE A 357 -8.43 10.39 14.98
N ALA A 358 -8.80 10.13 16.24
CA ALA A 358 -8.96 11.17 17.23
C ALA A 358 -7.64 11.91 17.51
N GLU A 359 -6.52 11.21 17.61
CA GLU A 359 -5.21 11.85 17.78
C GLU A 359 -4.77 12.64 16.55
N VAL A 360 -5.03 12.14 15.34
CA VAL A 360 -4.79 12.88 14.10
C VAL A 360 -5.59 14.18 14.09
N GLN A 361 -6.88 14.13 14.45
CA GLN A 361 -7.75 15.32 14.51
C GLN A 361 -7.26 16.35 15.53
N LYS A 362 -6.74 15.92 16.69
CA LYS A 362 -6.11 16.81 17.67
C LYS A 362 -4.87 17.50 17.10
N ALA A 363 -4.04 16.76 16.35
CA ALA A 363 -2.86 17.31 15.70
C ALA A 363 -3.18 18.27 14.54
N GLU A 364 -4.32 18.09 13.86
CA GLU A 364 -4.81 18.97 12.79
C GLU A 364 -5.47 20.26 13.30
N LEU A 365 -5.99 20.28 14.53
CA LEU A 365 -6.75 21.39 15.12
C LEU A 365 -6.07 22.08 16.34
N PRO A 366 -4.77 22.43 16.34
CA PRO A 366 -4.21 23.16 17.47
C PRO A 366 -4.89 24.54 17.64
N GLU A 367 -5.33 24.83 18.87
CA GLU A 367 -6.10 26.04 19.24
C GLU A 367 -5.43 27.37 18.81
N ASP A 368 -4.10 27.39 18.65
CA ASP A 368 -3.30 28.59 18.35
C ASP A 368 -2.96 28.79 16.85
N THR A 369 -3.48 27.96 15.93
CA THR A 369 -3.21 28.16 14.50
C THR A 369 -4.30 28.97 13.78
N PRO A 370 -3.95 29.97 12.93
CA PRO A 370 -4.90 30.71 12.09
C PRO A 370 -5.75 29.83 11.14
N ALA A 371 -5.43 28.53 11.05
CA ALA A 371 -6.14 27.51 10.28
C ALA A 371 -7.57 27.25 10.80
N THR A 372 -7.87 27.58 12.07
CA THR A 372 -9.22 27.45 12.67
C THR A 372 -10.31 28.29 11.98
N LYS A 373 -9.96 29.25 11.11
CA LYS A 373 -10.95 30.03 10.32
C LYS A 373 -11.34 29.40 8.98
N ARG A 374 -10.74 28.28 8.55
CA ARG A 374 -10.89 27.74 7.17
C ARG A 374 -11.99 26.70 6.97
N TYR A 375 -12.65 26.23 8.04
CA TYR A 375 -13.61 25.12 7.96
C TYR A 375 -15.06 25.51 7.66
N LYS A 376 -15.37 26.80 7.50
CA LYS A 376 -16.74 27.24 7.17
C LYS A 376 -16.71 28.07 5.89
N SER A 377 -17.43 27.59 4.86
CA SER A 377 -17.48 28.07 3.47
C SER A 377 -16.33 27.48 2.61
N ILE A 378 -16.58 26.78 1.50
CA ILE A 378 -17.47 27.09 0.39
C ILE A 378 -17.91 25.77 -0.29
N GLY A 379 -19.20 25.65 -0.61
CA GLY A 379 -19.66 24.66 -1.59
C GLY A 379 -19.25 25.10 -2.99
N SER A 380 -18.42 24.30 -3.67
CA SER A 380 -18.26 24.20 -5.13
C SER A 380 -17.05 23.31 -5.46
N HIS A 381 -17.09 22.63 -6.61
CA HIS A 381 -16.18 21.57 -7.09
C HIS A 381 -14.73 22.01 -7.42
N ALA A 382 -14.09 22.77 -6.54
CA ALA A 382 -12.65 23.00 -6.61
C ALA A 382 -12.06 22.75 -5.22
N ILE A 383 -11.03 21.90 -5.15
CA ILE A 383 -10.15 21.80 -3.99
C ILE A 383 -9.65 23.23 -3.75
N SER A 384 -10.19 23.91 -2.74
CA SER A 384 -9.73 25.26 -2.40
C SER A 384 -8.26 25.18 -2.00
N ASP A 385 -7.48 26.24 -2.28
CA ASP A 385 -6.03 26.41 -1.98
C ASP A 385 -5.63 26.30 -0.49
N ILE A 386 -6.45 25.63 0.32
CA ILE A 386 -6.62 25.87 1.74
C ILE A 386 -6.59 24.57 2.57
N THR A 387 -6.95 23.41 2.01
CA THR A 387 -6.86 22.11 2.70
C THR A 387 -5.44 21.55 2.63
N VAL A 388 -4.81 21.39 3.79
CA VAL A 388 -3.48 20.78 3.89
C VAL A 388 -3.66 19.27 4.01
N PRO A 389 -2.98 18.43 3.20
CA PRO A 389 -3.11 16.99 3.30
C PRO A 389 -2.49 16.43 4.59
N VAL A 390 -3.12 15.39 5.12
CA VAL A 390 -2.47 14.46 6.05
C VAL A 390 -1.62 13.48 5.24
N LEU A 391 -0.35 13.34 5.58
CA LEU A 391 0.48 12.30 4.98
C LEU A 391 0.24 11.00 5.74
N SER A 392 -0.06 9.91 5.04
CA SER A 392 -0.18 8.58 5.64
C SER A 392 0.73 7.58 4.92
N HIS A 393 1.48 6.79 5.69
CA HIS A 393 2.33 5.75 5.13
C HIS A 393 2.39 4.53 6.05
N CYS A 394 2.64 3.37 5.45
CA CYS A 394 3.08 2.16 6.13
C CYS A 394 4.43 1.75 5.54
N SER A 395 4.55 0.53 5.03
CA SER A 395 5.70 0.12 4.22
C SER A 395 5.47 0.38 2.73
N ALA A 396 4.45 -0.22 2.11
CA ALA A 396 4.11 0.03 0.70
C ALA A 396 3.26 1.31 0.48
N GLY A 397 2.57 1.77 1.54
CA GLY A 397 1.63 2.89 1.44
C GLY A 397 0.28 2.51 0.84
N CYS A 398 -0.16 1.26 1.01
CA CYS A 398 -1.35 0.70 0.36
C CYS A 398 -2.31 0.05 1.37
N GLY A 399 -1.90 -1.04 2.05
CA GLY A 399 -2.76 -1.81 2.95
C GLY A 399 -3.27 -1.04 4.18
N ARG A 400 -2.46 -0.94 5.23
CA ARG A 400 -2.80 -0.21 6.48
C ARG A 400 -3.14 1.26 6.22
N THR A 401 -2.37 1.91 5.33
CA THR A 401 -2.63 3.27 4.86
C THR A 401 -4.03 3.41 4.26
N GLY A 402 -4.46 2.47 3.42
CA GLY A 402 -5.81 2.45 2.87
C GLY A 402 -6.88 2.27 3.91
N VAL A 403 -6.69 1.36 4.87
CA VAL A 403 -7.66 1.17 5.96
C VAL A 403 -7.84 2.48 6.74
N PHE A 404 -6.75 3.11 7.17
CA PHE A 404 -6.80 4.40 7.88
C PHE A 404 -7.53 5.48 7.07
N CYS A 405 -7.09 5.73 5.82
CA CYS A 405 -7.68 6.78 4.99
C CYS A 405 -9.16 6.50 4.69
N THR A 406 -9.53 5.24 4.43
CA THR A 406 -10.91 4.85 4.15
C THR A 406 -11.80 5.06 5.36
N VAL A 407 -11.38 4.62 6.55
CA VAL A 407 -12.21 4.75 7.76
C VAL A 407 -12.39 6.23 8.13
N ASP A 408 -11.34 7.05 8.11
CA ASP A 408 -11.44 8.48 8.42
C ASP A 408 -12.34 9.22 7.40
N THR A 409 -12.23 8.90 6.11
CA THR A 409 -13.10 9.46 5.07
C THR A 409 -14.55 9.03 5.22
N VAL A 410 -14.82 7.74 5.47
CA VAL A 410 -16.18 7.23 5.66
C VAL A 410 -16.82 7.85 6.91
N ILE A 411 -16.08 8.00 8.01
CA ILE A 411 -16.58 8.70 9.20
C ILE A 411 -16.94 10.16 8.89
N ASN A 412 -16.11 10.87 8.13
CA ASN A 412 -16.41 12.25 7.70
C ASN A 412 -17.69 12.30 6.83
N LEU A 413 -17.84 11.41 5.86
CA LEU A 413 -19.02 11.34 4.99
C LEU A 413 -20.28 10.96 5.77
N LEU A 414 -20.19 9.99 6.69
CA LEU A 414 -21.31 9.60 7.56
C LEU A 414 -21.75 10.75 8.47
N LYS A 415 -20.80 11.49 9.07
CA LYS A 415 -21.14 12.67 9.88
C LYS A 415 -21.94 13.69 9.06
N LYS A 416 -21.53 13.97 7.82
CA LYS A 416 -22.26 14.87 6.90
C LYS A 416 -23.64 14.34 6.51
N GLN A 417 -23.79 13.03 6.28
CA GLN A 417 -25.10 12.42 5.99
C GLN A 417 -26.06 12.51 7.20
N LEU A 418 -25.51 12.50 8.41
CA LEU A 418 -26.29 12.55 9.66
C LEU A 418 -26.59 13.97 10.14
N GLU A 419 -26.08 15.01 9.45
CA GLU A 419 -26.40 16.42 9.73
C GLU A 419 -27.80 16.80 9.17
N PRO A 420 -28.71 17.39 9.97
CA PRO A 420 -30.00 17.88 9.47
C PRO A 420 -29.80 19.08 8.51
N PRO A 421 -30.58 19.25 7.41
CA PRO A 421 -31.88 18.64 7.12
C PRO A 421 -31.85 17.52 6.05
N ILE A 422 -30.69 16.96 5.70
CA ILE A 422 -30.52 15.99 4.60
C ILE A 422 -30.96 14.58 5.04
N VAL A 423 -32.09 14.46 5.74
CA VAL A 423 -32.65 13.18 6.22
C VAL A 423 -33.53 12.51 5.14
N ASN A 424 -33.61 13.09 3.94
CA ASN A 424 -34.55 12.67 2.89
C ASN A 424 -33.94 11.92 1.69
N SER A 425 -32.65 11.59 1.68
CA SER A 425 -32.11 10.65 0.69
C SER A 425 -32.03 9.26 1.29
N ASP A 426 -32.59 8.26 0.60
CA ASP A 426 -32.40 6.85 0.92
C ASP A 426 -30.88 6.57 0.76
N HIS A 427 -30.11 6.67 1.84
CA HIS A 427 -28.65 6.50 1.85
C HIS A 427 -28.32 5.03 1.60
N THR A 428 -28.39 4.61 0.33
CA THR A 428 -28.26 3.23 -0.15
C THR A 428 -26.88 2.92 -0.71
N VAL A 429 -26.05 3.94 -0.91
CA VAL A 429 -24.68 3.76 -1.41
C VAL A 429 -23.78 3.27 -0.28
N ASP A 430 -23.15 2.12 -0.48
CA ASP A 430 -22.09 1.61 0.38
C ASP A 430 -20.87 2.54 0.31
N LEU A 431 -20.72 3.36 1.35
CA LEU A 431 -19.65 4.36 1.41
C LEU A 431 -18.27 3.72 1.55
N VAL A 432 -18.16 2.53 2.13
CA VAL A 432 -16.88 1.84 2.28
C VAL A 432 -16.42 1.37 0.91
N GLU A 433 -17.29 0.65 0.19
CA GLU A 433 -17.00 0.19 -1.17
C GLU A 433 -16.68 1.36 -2.10
N ALA A 434 -17.53 2.40 -2.10
CA ALA A 434 -17.34 3.58 -2.93
C ALA A 434 -16.01 4.31 -2.65
N THR A 435 -15.63 4.43 -1.37
CA THR A 435 -14.37 5.05 -0.95
C THR A 435 -13.17 4.22 -1.37
N VAL A 436 -13.19 2.89 -1.15
CA VAL A 436 -12.09 2.00 -1.54
C VAL A 436 -11.89 2.03 -3.06
N ARG A 437 -12.97 1.93 -3.85
CA ARG A 437 -12.90 2.05 -5.32
C ARG A 437 -12.27 3.37 -5.74
N ASN A 438 -12.74 4.47 -5.16
CA ASN A 438 -12.22 5.80 -5.48
C ASN A 438 -10.73 5.96 -5.13
N PHE A 439 -10.27 5.38 -4.03
CA PHE A 439 -8.84 5.36 -3.69
C PHE A 439 -8.02 4.43 -4.59
N ARG A 440 -8.57 3.28 -5.02
CA ARG A 440 -7.89 2.39 -5.98
C ARG A 440 -7.71 3.00 -7.36
N ASP A 441 -8.55 3.95 -7.76
CA ASP A 441 -8.36 4.76 -8.97
C ASP A 441 -7.23 5.81 -8.85
N GLN A 442 -6.74 6.07 -7.63
CA GLN A 442 -5.71 7.08 -7.33
C GLN A 442 -4.37 6.45 -6.89
N ARG A 443 -4.40 5.28 -6.26
CA ARG A 443 -3.21 4.52 -5.88
C ARG A 443 -3.50 3.03 -5.91
N ILE A 444 -2.55 2.25 -6.40
CA ILE A 444 -2.71 0.80 -6.52
C ILE A 444 -2.88 0.14 -5.14
N SER A 445 -3.74 -0.88 -5.08
CA SER A 445 -3.91 -1.80 -3.96
C SER A 445 -4.27 -1.14 -2.63
N MET A 446 -4.96 0.01 -2.64
CA MET A 446 -5.48 0.59 -1.40
C MET A 446 -6.42 -0.40 -0.72
N VAL A 447 -6.16 -0.72 0.56
CA VAL A 447 -6.78 -1.82 1.31
C VAL A 447 -6.44 -3.19 0.67
N GLN A 448 -5.27 -3.77 1.00
CA GLN A 448 -4.65 -4.90 0.26
C GLN A 448 -5.17 -6.30 0.56
N THR A 449 -5.73 -6.55 1.73
CA THR A 449 -6.07 -7.91 2.15
C THR A 449 -7.46 -8.00 2.74
N TYR A 450 -8.21 -8.99 2.27
CA TYR A 450 -9.35 -9.58 2.97
C TYR A 450 -8.80 -10.82 3.68
N ASP A 451 -8.65 -10.89 5.00
CA ASP A 451 -7.94 -12.02 5.63
C ASP A 451 -8.88 -13.12 6.17
N PRO A 452 -9.14 -14.22 5.44
CA PRO A 452 -9.83 -15.40 5.97
C PRO A 452 -8.93 -16.32 6.83
N ALA A 453 -7.61 -16.09 6.89
CA ALA A 453 -6.64 -16.97 7.54
C ALA A 453 -6.35 -16.60 9.00
N SER A 454 -6.78 -15.44 9.51
CA SER A 454 -6.73 -15.10 10.95
C SER A 454 -7.87 -15.77 11.74
N SER A 455 -7.94 -17.09 11.68
CA SER A 455 -8.64 -17.92 12.67
C SER A 455 -7.83 -18.04 13.96
N ILE A 456 -7.31 -16.92 14.47
CA ILE A 456 -6.77 -16.81 15.83
C ILE A 456 -7.74 -15.96 16.64
N ARG A 457 -8.49 -16.69 17.48
CA ARG A 457 -9.31 -16.20 18.59
C ARG A 457 -8.63 -15.01 19.26
N TYR A 458 -9.31 -13.87 19.38
CA TYR A 458 -9.85 -13.35 20.64
C TYR A 458 -10.71 -12.10 20.39
N THR A 459 -11.86 -12.13 21.05
CA THR A 459 -12.86 -11.10 21.34
C THR A 459 -12.32 -9.71 21.66
N SER A 460 -13.04 -8.66 21.24
CA SER A 460 -13.88 -7.80 22.10
C SER A 460 -14.45 -6.65 21.28
#